data_AF-A0A0J7K5B3-F1
#
_entry.id   AF-A0A0J7K5B3-F1
#
_cell.length_a   1.000
_cell.length_b   1.000
_cell.length_c   1.000
_cell.angle_alpha   90.00
_cell.angle_beta   90.00
_cell.angle_gamma   90.00
#
_symmetry.space_group_name_H-M   'P 1'
#
loop_
_entity.id
_entity.type
_entity.pdbx_description
1 polymer ?
#
loop_
_entity_poly.entity_id
_entity_poly.type
_entity_poly.pdbx_seq_one_letter_code
_entity_poly.pdbx_strand_id
1 'polypeptide(L)'
;MDETIKSKKDAFLRGLTTGPANPRGKGKRLIVLHIGSAAGFVPDGLLCFESKTDTGDYHDEMNGNTFLEWFKNILPSLEDNAVIVMDNAPYHSVKLEKLPNTS
;
A
#
# COMPACT_ATOMS: atom_id res chain seq x y z
N MET A 1 16.76 38.66 11.63
CA MET A 1 16.62 37.22 11.93
C MET A 1 16.07 37.11 13.35
N ASP A 2 15.21 36.15 13.64
CA ASP A 2 14.72 35.93 15.01
C ASP A 2 15.82 35.24 15.83
N GLU A 3 16.32 35.93 16.86
CA GLU A 3 17.37 35.43 17.77
C GLU A 3 16.80 34.82 19.05
N THR A 4 15.47 34.73 19.18
CA THR A 4 14.81 34.27 20.41
C THR A 4 14.80 32.76 20.59
N ILE A 5 15.18 31.99 19.55
CA ILE A 5 15.34 30.53 19.59
C ILE A 5 16.84 30.22 19.61
N LYS A 6 17.35 29.71 20.74
CA LYS A 6 18.79 29.47 20.87
C LYS A 6 19.22 28.07 20.40
N SER A 7 18.29 27.13 20.30
CA SER A 7 18.58 25.76 19.84
C SER A 7 17.31 24.98 19.47
N LYS A 8 17.48 23.84 18.79
CA LYS A 8 16.38 22.88 18.52
C LYS A 8 15.71 22.37 19.81
N LYS A 9 16.50 22.18 20.89
CA LYS A 9 15.99 21.71 22.19
C LYS A 9 15.16 22.79 22.89
N ASP A 10 15.60 24.04 22.82
CA ASP A 10 14.86 25.21 23.35
C ASP A 10 13.52 25.39 22.62
N ALA A 11 13.52 25.30 21.29
CA ALA A 11 12.30 25.30 20.50
C ALA A 11 11.32 24.18 20.91
N PHE A 12 11.83 22.95 21.09
CA PHE A 12 11.03 21.81 21.52
C PHE A 12 10.45 21.98 22.93
N LEU A 13 11.27 22.42 23.92
CA LEU A 13 10.82 22.65 25.29
C LEU A 13 9.77 23.76 25.39
N ARG A 14 9.85 24.76 24.50
CA ARG A 14 8.87 25.85 24.40
C ARG A 14 7.65 25.48 23.57
N GLY A 15 7.59 24.26 23.03
CA GLY A 15 6.46 23.77 22.23
C GLY A 15 6.32 24.47 20.87
N LEU A 16 7.38 25.09 20.37
CA LEU A 16 7.36 25.86 19.13
C LEU A 16 7.52 24.90 17.95
N THR A 17 6.52 24.86 17.07
CA THR A 17 6.54 24.07 15.82
C THR A 17 6.61 25.02 14.63
N THR A 18 7.39 24.70 13.61
CA THR A 18 7.54 25.55 12.40
C THR A 18 6.60 25.13 11.29
N GLY A 19 5.54 24.38 11.59
CA GLY A 19 4.64 23.83 10.58
C GLY A 19 3.33 23.33 11.16
N PRO A 20 2.34 23.06 10.29
CA PRO A 20 1.08 22.43 10.67
C PRO A 20 1.34 21.19 11.52
N ALA A 21 0.51 20.96 12.54
CA ALA A 21 0.57 19.71 13.28
C ALA A 21 0.44 18.54 12.28
N ASN A 22 1.36 17.58 12.34
CA ASN A 22 1.18 16.33 11.59
C ASN A 22 -0.21 15.77 11.95
N PRO A 23 -1.00 15.33 10.96
CA PRO A 23 -2.30 14.75 11.23
C PRO A 23 -2.15 13.64 12.27
N ARG A 24 -2.95 13.71 13.33
CA ARG A 24 -2.94 12.71 14.41
C ARG A 24 -3.69 11.48 13.91
N GLY A 25 -2.94 10.47 13.49
CA GLY A 25 -3.47 9.20 12.96
C GLY A 25 -2.58 8.69 11.83
N LYS A 26 -2.73 7.40 11.45
CA LYS A 26 -1.98 6.84 10.31
C LYS A 26 -2.52 7.29 8.94
N GLY A 27 -3.60 8.10 8.93
CA GLY A 27 -4.28 8.58 7.73
C GLY A 27 -4.88 7.44 6.91
N LYS A 28 -5.80 7.79 6.01
CA LYS A 28 -6.21 6.85 4.97
C LYS A 28 -5.04 6.61 4.02
N ARG A 29 -4.94 5.39 3.50
CA ARG A 29 -3.90 5.00 2.55
C ARG A 29 -4.47 4.86 1.17
N LEU A 30 -3.72 5.29 0.17
CA LEU A 30 -4.00 4.94 -1.21
C LEU A 30 -3.36 3.57 -1.49
N ILE A 31 -4.16 2.61 -1.92
CA ILE A 31 -3.72 1.28 -2.34
C ILE A 31 -3.65 1.30 -3.86
N VAL A 32 -2.50 0.92 -4.39
CA VAL A 32 -2.23 0.91 -5.83
C VAL A 32 -1.61 -0.42 -6.21
N LEU A 33 -2.21 -1.09 -7.19
CA LEU A 33 -1.72 -2.31 -7.82
C LEU A 33 -1.78 -2.13 -9.33
N HIS A 34 -0.71 -2.51 -10.02
CA HIS A 34 -0.63 -2.46 -11.47
C HIS A 34 0.35 -3.51 -11.98
N ILE A 35 0.14 -3.99 -13.20
CA ILE A 35 1.13 -4.76 -13.95
C ILE A 35 1.67 -3.96 -15.14
N GLY A 36 2.98 -4.07 -15.37
CA GLY A 36 3.66 -3.49 -16.52
C GLY A 36 4.61 -4.49 -17.17
N SER A 37 4.93 -4.23 -18.43
CA SER A 37 5.89 -4.97 -19.25
C SER A 37 6.92 -4.03 -19.87
N ALA A 38 7.79 -4.57 -20.72
CA ALA A 38 8.71 -3.74 -21.51
C ALA A 38 7.99 -2.76 -22.45
N ALA A 39 6.73 -3.03 -22.82
CA ALA A 39 5.90 -2.15 -23.64
C ALA A 39 5.17 -1.06 -22.82
N GLY A 40 5.32 -1.08 -21.49
CA GLY A 40 4.65 -0.15 -20.57
C GLY A 40 3.57 -0.84 -19.73
N PHE A 41 2.65 -0.05 -19.19
CA PHE A 41 1.55 -0.55 -18.37
C PHE A 41 0.52 -1.29 -19.21
N VAL A 42 0.05 -2.44 -18.73
CA VAL A 42 -1.01 -3.20 -19.41
C VAL A 42 -2.33 -2.40 -19.30
N PRO A 43 -3.03 -2.15 -20.41
CA PRO A 43 -4.33 -1.48 -20.37
C PRO A 43 -5.27 -2.13 -19.36
N ASP A 44 -6.02 -1.30 -18.64
CA ASP A 44 -6.97 -1.72 -17.58
C ASP A 44 -6.35 -2.50 -16.40
N GLY A 45 -5.02 -2.52 -16.30
CA GLY A 45 -4.29 -3.18 -15.21
C GLY A 45 -4.27 -2.42 -13.88
N LEU A 46 -4.71 -1.17 -13.85
CA LEU A 46 -4.70 -0.35 -12.64
C LEU A 46 -5.86 -0.72 -11.69
N LEU A 47 -5.52 -1.18 -10.49
CA LEU A 47 -6.42 -1.18 -9.35
C LEU A 47 -5.95 -0.12 -8.35
N CYS A 48 -6.78 0.90 -8.12
CA CYS A 48 -6.46 2.03 -7.26
C CYS A 48 -7.66 2.40 -6.40
N PHE A 49 -7.51 2.38 -5.07
CA PHE A 49 -8.58 2.73 -4.15
C PHE A 49 -8.03 3.27 -2.82
N GLU A 50 -8.82 4.11 -2.15
CA GLU A 50 -8.50 4.62 -0.82
C GLU A 50 -8.95 3.63 0.25
N SER A 51 -8.16 3.48 1.31
CA SER A 51 -8.51 2.63 2.43
C SER A 51 -9.72 3.16 3.18
N LYS A 52 -10.69 2.29 3.46
CA LYS A 52 -11.93 2.65 4.14
C LYS A 52 -11.72 2.82 5.63
N THR A 53 -10.68 2.22 6.19
CA THR A 53 -10.35 2.28 7.62
C THR A 53 -9.20 3.25 7.88
N ASP A 54 -9.34 4.05 8.94
CA ASP A 54 -8.26 4.87 9.50
C ASP A 54 -7.30 4.04 10.39
N THR A 55 -7.59 2.74 10.54
CA THR A 55 -6.91 1.83 11.45
C THR A 55 -5.68 1.21 10.82
N GLY A 56 -4.76 2.02 10.31
CA GLY A 56 -3.33 1.71 10.33
C GLY A 56 -2.81 0.44 9.64
N ASP A 57 -3.64 -0.39 9.04
CA ASP A 57 -3.30 -1.59 8.29
C ASP A 57 -4.22 -1.72 7.07
N TYR A 58 -3.61 -1.88 5.90
CA TYR A 58 -4.31 -2.00 4.62
C TYR A 58 -4.58 -3.48 4.26
N HIS A 59 -4.02 -4.41 5.05
CA HIS A 59 -4.08 -5.85 4.79
C HIS A 59 -5.52 -6.41 4.75
N ASP A 60 -6.48 -5.74 5.40
CA ASP A 60 -7.89 -6.14 5.34
C ASP A 60 -8.48 -5.94 3.93
N GLU A 61 -8.00 -4.93 3.20
CA GLU A 61 -8.57 -4.53 1.91
C GLU A 61 -7.75 -5.03 0.73
N MET A 62 -6.41 -4.90 0.80
CA MET A 62 -5.50 -5.59 -0.11
C MET A 62 -5.20 -6.99 0.44
N ASN A 63 -6.16 -7.89 0.21
CA ASN A 63 -6.10 -9.28 0.65
C ASN A 63 -6.05 -10.24 -0.55
N GLY A 64 -5.95 -11.54 -0.28
CA GLY A 64 -5.84 -12.56 -1.31
C GLY A 64 -7.04 -12.62 -2.27
N ASN A 65 -8.26 -12.30 -1.82
CA ASN A 65 -9.43 -12.26 -2.69
C ASN A 65 -9.37 -11.05 -3.63
N THR A 66 -9.07 -9.86 -3.10
CA THR A 66 -8.90 -8.64 -3.90
C THR A 66 -7.83 -8.84 -4.96
N PHE A 67 -6.67 -9.41 -4.58
CA PHE A 67 -5.60 -9.72 -5.52
C PHE A 67 -6.04 -10.75 -6.57
N LEU A 68 -6.65 -11.86 -6.16
CA LEU A 68 -7.08 -12.94 -7.07
C LEU A 68 -8.08 -12.45 -8.12
N GLU A 69 -9.07 -11.65 -7.73
CA GLU A 69 -10.07 -11.12 -8.65
C GLU A 69 -9.44 -10.15 -9.67
N TRP A 70 -8.54 -9.26 -9.22
CA TRP A 70 -7.76 -8.42 -10.13
C TRP A 70 -6.89 -9.27 -11.07
N PHE A 71 -6.23 -10.30 -10.52
CA PHE A 71 -5.31 -11.14 -11.28
C PHE A 71 -6.02 -11.93 -12.38
N LYS A 72 -7.20 -12.50 -12.10
CA LYS A 72 -8.03 -13.16 -13.11
C LYS A 72 -8.44 -12.23 -14.25
N ASN A 73 -8.75 -10.96 -13.94
CA ASN A 73 -9.18 -9.99 -14.93
C ASN A 73 -8.04 -9.51 -15.83
N ILE A 74 -6.80 -9.49 -15.32
CA ILE A 74 -5.65 -9.01 -16.10
C ILE A 74 -4.97 -10.11 -16.92
N LEU A 75 -5.07 -11.38 -16.52
CA LEU A 75 -4.47 -12.52 -17.23
C LEU A 75 -4.81 -12.56 -18.74
N PRO A 76 -6.06 -12.32 -19.19
CA PRO A 76 -6.41 -12.32 -20.61
C PRO A 76 -5.76 -11.19 -21.42
N SER A 77 -5.29 -10.13 -20.76
CA SER A 77 -4.63 -8.98 -21.40
C SER A 77 -3.11 -9.15 -21.52
N LEU A 78 -2.55 -10.25 -21.02
CA LEU A 78 -1.12 -10.54 -21.10
C LEU A 78 -0.77 -11.20 -22.43
N GLU A 79 0.44 -10.93 -22.90
CA GLU A 79 1.00 -11.61 -24.08
C GLU A 79 1.18 -13.11 -23.81
N ASP A 80 1.05 -13.92 -24.87
CA ASP A 80 1.29 -15.35 -24.80
C ASP A 80 2.71 -15.65 -24.27
N ASN A 81 2.81 -16.65 -23.38
CA ASN A 81 4.06 -17.05 -22.75
C ASN A 81 4.72 -15.97 -21.88
N ALA A 82 3.95 -14.99 -21.39
CA ALA A 82 4.45 -14.02 -20.44
C ALA A 82 4.94 -14.68 -19.14
N VAL A 83 6.06 -14.17 -18.62
CA VAL A 83 6.56 -14.50 -17.28
C VAL A 83 6.14 -13.39 -16.33
N ILE A 84 5.37 -13.75 -15.30
CA ILE A 84 4.90 -12.81 -14.29
C ILE A 84 5.91 -12.82 -13.13
N VAL A 85 6.47 -11.65 -12.84
CA VAL A 85 7.37 -11.44 -11.70
C VAL A 85 6.68 -10.50 -10.72
N MET A 86 6.65 -10.90 -9.46
CA MET A 86 6.00 -10.16 -8.38
C MET A 86 6.80 -10.29 -7.10
N ASP A 87 6.62 -9.36 -6.17
CA ASP A 87 7.20 -9.43 -4.84
C ASP A 87 6.60 -10.58 -4.02
N ASN A 88 7.21 -10.90 -2.88
CA ASN A 88 6.67 -11.91 -1.98
C ASN A 88 5.80 -11.26 -0.90
N ALA A 89 4.51 -11.12 -1.17
CA ALA A 89 3.52 -10.63 -0.23
C ALA A 89 2.50 -11.73 0.14
N PRO A 90 2.00 -11.78 1.39
CA PRO A 90 1.11 -12.85 1.85
C PRO A 90 -0.18 -13.03 1.03
N TYR A 91 -0.69 -11.95 0.44
CA TYR A 91 -1.91 -11.97 -0.37
C TYR A 91 -1.70 -12.51 -1.79
N HIS A 92 -0.46 -12.62 -2.26
CA HIS A 92 -0.16 -13.15 -3.61
C HIS A 92 -0.25 -14.67 -3.66
N SER A 93 -0.10 -15.35 -2.52
CA SER A 93 -0.06 -16.81 -2.40
C SER A 93 -0.97 -17.29 -1.27
N VAL A 94 -2.24 -17.48 -1.60
CA VAL A 94 -3.26 -17.98 -0.67
C VAL A 94 -3.56 -19.46 -0.89
N LYS A 95 -3.74 -20.19 0.21
CA LYS A 95 -4.21 -21.59 0.15
C LYS A 95 -5.71 -21.60 -0.09
N LEU A 96 -6.17 -22.37 -1.08
CA LEU A 96 -7.59 -22.61 -1.32
C LEU A 96 -8.26 -23.26 -0.10
N GLU A 97 -7.58 -24.27 0.45
CA GLU A 97 -8.02 -24.96 1.67
C GLU A 97 -6.95 -24.80 2.75
N LYS A 98 -7.35 -24.22 3.88
CA LYS A 98 -6.50 -24.12 5.07
C LYS A 98 -6.85 -25.26 6.00
N LEU A 99 -6.03 -26.32 5.96
CA LEU A 99 -6.16 -27.40 6.93
C LEU A 99 -5.91 -26.88 8.35
N PRO A 100 -6.68 -27.35 9.35
CA PRO A 100 -6.40 -27.06 10.74
C PRO A 100 -4.96 -27.42 11.07
N ASN A 101 -4.26 -26.52 11.76
CA ASN A 101 -2.97 -26.80 12.37
C ASN A 101 -3.14 -26.84 13.90
N THR A 102 -2.24 -27.55 14.57
CA THR A 102 -2.23 -27.69 16.03
C THR A 102 -1.56 -26.50 16.73
N SER A 103 -1.56 -25.32 16.11
CA SER A 103 -0.87 -24.12 16.61
C SER A 103 -1.79 -23.21 17.42
#